data_AF-A0A932XEU6-F1
#
_entry.id   AF-A0A932XEU6-F1
#
_cell.length_a   1.000
_cell.length_b   1.000
_cell.length_c   1.000
_cell.angle_alpha   90.00
_cell.angle_beta   90.00
_cell.angle_gamma   90.00
#
_symmetry.space_group_name_H-M   'P 1'
#
loop_
_entity.id
_entity.type
_entity.pdbx_description
1 polymer ?
#
loop_
_entity_poly.entity_id
_entity_poly.type
_entity_poly.pdbx_seq_one_letter_code
_entity_poly.pdbx_strand_id
1 'polypeptide(L)'
;MNRGSAQTDSEPLQWGRIGQYILVYIFWFLFCALAFWAIWLIRTNLVEDIFFMRVNPWQLRAIDRWSIWVMGAGWVVGIFLVEGYLRKSIEQGRLLVSTSKLFLLLGVVIAASYIIHAL
;
A
#
# COMPACT_ATOMS: atom_id res chain seq x y z
N MET A 1 -38.95 -2.03 47.73
CA MET A 1 -37.49 -2.09 48.00
C MET A 1 -36.93 -3.31 47.30
N ASN A 2 -36.39 -3.15 46.09
CA ASN A 2 -35.51 -4.14 45.46
C ASN A 2 -34.64 -3.41 44.42
N ARG A 3 -33.39 -3.11 44.80
CA ARG A 3 -32.38 -2.49 43.94
C ARG A 3 -31.76 -3.60 43.10
N GLY A 4 -32.33 -3.83 41.92
CA GLY A 4 -31.72 -4.68 40.89
C GLY A 4 -30.42 -4.03 40.44
N SER A 5 -29.32 -4.66 40.80
CA SER A 5 -27.94 -4.32 40.45
C SER A 5 -27.82 -4.02 38.96
N ALA A 6 -27.52 -2.76 38.63
CA ALA A 6 -26.93 -2.39 37.35
C ALA A 6 -25.56 -3.09 37.29
N GLN A 7 -25.57 -4.30 36.76
CA GLN A 7 -24.39 -5.04 36.38
C GLN A 7 -23.80 -4.30 35.18
N THR A 8 -23.00 -3.28 35.46
CA THR A 8 -22.06 -2.74 34.48
C THR A 8 -21.01 -3.82 34.28
N ASP A 9 -21.33 -4.76 33.39
CA ASP A 9 -20.37 -5.69 32.80
C ASP A 9 -19.34 -4.83 32.07
N SER A 10 -18.31 -4.39 32.78
CA SER A 10 -17.10 -3.90 32.18
C SER A 10 -16.46 -5.09 31.47
N GLU A 11 -16.92 -5.35 30.24
CA GLU A 11 -16.21 -6.18 29.27
C GLU A 11 -14.72 -5.81 29.38
N PRO A 12 -13.83 -6.76 29.67
CA PRO A 12 -12.42 -6.44 29.83
C PRO A 12 -11.98 -5.79 28.53
N LEU A 13 -11.70 -4.49 28.59
CA LEU A 13 -11.23 -3.68 27.46
C LEU A 13 -10.18 -4.51 26.74
N GLN A 14 -10.52 -4.97 25.54
CA GLN A 14 -9.65 -5.79 24.72
C GLN A 14 -8.56 -4.91 24.09
N TRP A 15 -7.79 -4.21 24.95
CA TRP A 15 -6.68 -3.34 24.60
C TRP A 15 -5.71 -4.03 23.64
N GLY A 16 -5.54 -5.35 23.76
CA GLY A 16 -4.75 -6.17 22.84
C GLY A 16 -5.26 -6.15 21.38
N ARG A 17 -6.58 -6.19 21.15
CA ARG A 17 -7.14 -6.08 19.79
C ARG A 17 -7.00 -4.67 19.23
N ILE A 18 -7.21 -3.66 20.07
CA ILE A 18 -7.06 -2.25 19.67
C ILE A 18 -5.62 -1.99 19.20
N GLY A 19 -4.62 -2.48 19.94
CA GLY A 19 -3.21 -2.38 19.55
C GLY A 19 -2.90 -3.05 18.21
N GLN A 20 -3.48 -4.22 17.94
CA GLN A 20 -3.32 -4.90 16.65
C GLN A 20 -3.92 -4.10 15.49
N TYR A 21 -5.09 -3.49 15.68
CA TYR A 21 -5.70 -2.61 14.68
C TYR A 21 -4.85 -1.36 14.40
N ILE A 22 -4.28 -0.73 15.45
CA ILE A 22 -3.38 0.42 15.27
C ILE A 22 -2.15 0.02 14.45
N LEU A 23 -1.52 -1.11 14.77
CA LEU A 23 -0.37 -1.63 14.01
C LEU A 23 -0.72 -1.88 12.55
N VAL A 24 -1.90 -2.43 12.26
CA VAL A 24 -2.37 -2.64 10.89
C VAL A 24 -2.46 -1.32 10.14
N TYR A 25 -3.04 -0.28 10.74
CA TYR A 25 -3.14 1.03 10.10
C TYR A 25 -1.77 1.68 9.88
N ILE A 26 -0.82 1.50 10.81
CA ILE A 26 0.56 1.96 10.63
C ILE A 26 1.20 1.23 9.44
N PHE A 27 1.08 -0.10 9.35
CA PHE A 27 1.62 -0.87 8.23
C PHE A 27 0.94 -0.52 6.91
N TRP A 28 -0.37 -0.31 6.92
CA TRP A 28 -1.12 0.14 5.76
C TRP A 28 -0.63 1.51 5.29
N PHE A 29 -0.45 2.46 6.20
CA PHE A 29 0.04 3.80 5.88
C PHE A 29 1.47 3.76 5.31
N LEU A 30 2.35 2.98 5.94
CA LEU A 30 3.72 2.74 5.44
C LEU A 30 3.68 2.13 4.04
N PHE A 31 2.82 1.14 3.80
CA PHE A 31 2.66 0.54 2.48
C PHE A 31 2.16 1.56 1.44
N CYS A 32 1.20 2.42 1.80
CA CYS A 32 0.71 3.48 0.91
C CYS A 32 1.85 4.43 0.50
N ALA A 33 2.65 4.88 1.47
CA ALA A 33 3.80 5.74 1.23
C ALA A 33 4.86 5.05 0.36
N LEU A 34 5.17 3.78 0.63
CA LEU A 34 6.14 3.00 -0.15
C LEU A 34 5.65 2.74 -1.58
N ALA A 35 4.36 2.44 -1.75
CA ALA A 35 3.74 2.25 -3.06
C ALA A 35 3.76 3.54 -3.88
N PHE A 36 3.48 4.68 -3.26
CA PHE A 36 3.60 5.98 -3.91
C PHE A 36 5.04 6.27 -4.35
N TRP A 37 6.01 5.98 -3.47
CA TRP A 37 7.43 6.10 -3.80
C TRP A 37 7.84 5.22 -4.99
N ALA A 38 7.39 3.95 -5.02
CA ALA A 38 7.68 3.03 -6.11
C ALA A 38 7.08 3.52 -7.45
N ILE A 39 5.85 4.03 -7.43
CA ILE A 39 5.21 4.63 -8.61
C ILE A 39 6.00 5.83 -9.12
N TRP A 40 6.46 6.68 -8.21
CA TRP A 40 7.29 7.82 -8.55
C TRP A 40 8.59 7.38 -9.25
N LEU A 41 9.27 6.38 -8.69
CA LEU A 41 10.50 5.83 -9.25
C LEU A 41 10.30 5.20 -10.65
N ILE A 42 9.22 4.44 -10.84
CA ILE A 42 8.89 3.86 -12.15
C ILE A 42 8.62 4.96 -13.17
N ARG A 43 7.93 6.03 -12.76
CA ARG A 43 7.64 7.17 -13.64
C ARG A 43 8.92 7.88 -14.06
N THR A 44 9.86 8.13 -13.15
CA THR A 44 11.14 8.77 -13.51
C THR A 44 11.93 7.93 -14.51
N ASN A 45 12.00 6.61 -14.28
CA ASN A 45 12.69 5.69 -15.19
C ASN A 45 12.02 5.67 -16.58
N LEU A 46 10.69 5.62 -16.63
CA LEU A 46 9.95 5.66 -17.90
C LEU A 46 10.24 6.94 -18.69
N VAL A 47 10.30 8.09 -18.03
CA VAL A 47 10.59 9.36 -18.70
C VAL A 47 12.00 9.33 -19.28
N GLU A 48 12.99 8.88 -18.52
CA GLU A 48 14.40 8.77 -18.96
C GLU A 48 14.59 7.82 -20.14
N ASP A 49 14.01 6.62 -20.09
CA ASP A 49 14.08 5.63 -21.18
C ASP A 49 13.49 6.19 -22.50
N ILE A 50 12.36 6.90 -22.42
CA ILE A 50 11.71 7.43 -23.61
C ILE A 50 12.53 8.59 -24.22
N PHE A 51 13.24 9.38 -23.41
CA PHE A 51 14.21 10.35 -23.92
C PHE A 51 15.32 9.67 -24.72
N PHE A 52 15.78 8.49 -24.30
CA PHE A 52 16.81 7.73 -24.99
C PHE A 52 16.32 7.15 -26.33
N MET A 53 15.05 6.73 -26.41
CA MET A 53 14.45 6.14 -27.62
C MET A 53 14.10 7.13 -28.74
N ARG A 54 14.34 8.44 -28.59
CA ARG A 54 14.03 9.49 -29.60
C ARG A 54 12.57 9.44 -30.12
N VAL A 55 11.63 9.15 -29.23
CA VAL A 55 10.20 9.07 -29.56
C VAL A 55 9.64 10.46 -29.89
N ASN A 56 8.66 10.53 -30.79
CA ASN A 56 8.05 11.80 -31.20
C ASN A 56 7.47 12.55 -29.98
N PRO A 57 7.73 13.87 -29.81
CA PRO A 57 7.30 14.65 -28.65
C PRO A 57 5.78 14.65 -28.41
N TRP A 58 4.96 14.44 -29.45
CA TRP A 58 3.51 14.27 -29.28
C TRP A 58 3.14 12.96 -28.58
N GLN A 59 3.83 11.87 -28.92
CA GLN A 59 3.63 10.57 -28.27
C GLN A 59 4.11 10.62 -26.82
N LEU A 60 5.24 11.29 -26.55
CA LEU A 60 5.77 11.49 -25.20
C LEU A 60 4.74 12.14 -24.27
N ARG A 61 4.12 13.25 -24.69
CA ARG A 61 3.12 13.95 -23.88
C ARG A 61 1.86 13.13 -23.65
N ALA A 62 1.44 12.34 -24.63
CA ALA A 62 0.29 11.45 -24.48
C ALA A 62 0.59 10.35 -23.46
N ILE A 63 1.76 9.72 -23.55
CA ILE A 63 2.20 8.65 -22.64
C ILE A 63 2.37 9.17 -21.21
N ASP A 64 3.06 10.30 -21.00
CA ASP A 64 3.28 10.87 -19.65
C ASP A 64 1.96 11.26 -18.97
N ARG A 65 1.02 11.89 -19.71
CA ARG A 65 -0.29 12.21 -19.15
C ARG A 65 -1.10 10.96 -18.85
N TRP A 66 -1.08 9.97 -19.73
CA TRP A 66 -1.83 8.74 -19.54
C TRP A 66 -1.28 7.88 -18.40
N SER A 67 0.04 7.79 -18.28
CA SER A 67 0.71 7.00 -17.23
C SER A 67 0.39 7.55 -15.84
N ILE A 68 0.35 8.88 -15.66
CA ILE A 68 -0.07 9.50 -14.38
C ILE A 68 -1.47 9.04 -13.98
N TRP A 69 -2.43 9.05 -14.91
CA TRP A 69 -3.81 8.62 -14.63
C TRP A 69 -3.87 7.14 -14.28
N VAL A 70 -3.22 6.28 -15.08
CA VAL A 70 -3.22 4.83 -14.87
C VAL A 70 -2.53 4.46 -13.55
N MET A 71 -1.38 5.05 -13.26
CA MET A 71 -0.63 4.81 -12.02
C MET A 71 -1.39 5.33 -10.80
N GLY A 72 -1.98 6.53 -10.89
CA GLY A 72 -2.80 7.10 -9.81
C GLY A 72 -4.05 6.26 -9.52
N ALA A 73 -4.77 5.83 -10.55
CA ALA A 73 -5.93 4.96 -10.39
C ALA A 73 -5.54 3.59 -9.82
N GLY A 74 -4.46 2.98 -10.34
CA GLY A 74 -3.92 1.72 -9.82
C GLY A 74 -3.48 1.82 -8.36
N TRP A 75 -2.88 2.95 -7.96
CA TRP A 75 -2.50 3.22 -6.58
C TRP A 75 -3.71 3.27 -5.65
N VAL A 76 -4.74 4.05 -6.00
CA VAL A 76 -5.96 4.17 -5.19
C VAL A 76 -6.64 2.81 -5.02
N VAL A 77 -6.80 2.05 -6.11
CA VAL A 77 -7.35 0.70 -6.05
C VAL A 77 -6.50 -0.21 -5.16
N GLY A 78 -5.17 -0.15 -5.30
CA GLY A 78 -4.24 -0.92 -4.49
C GLY A 78 -4.37 -0.62 -2.99
N ILE A 79 -4.53 0.64 -2.61
CA ILE A 79 -4.73 1.06 -1.22
C ILE A 79 -5.95 0.40 -0.59
N PHE A 80 -7.09 0.40 -1.29
CA PHE A 80 -8.33 -0.22 -0.80
C PHE A 80 -8.22 -1.75 -0.72
N LEU A 81 -7.60 -2.38 -1.73
CA LEU A 81 -7.37 -3.83 -1.72
C LEU A 81 -6.47 -4.25 -0.56
N VAL A 82 -5.41 -3.49 -0.30
CA VAL A 82 -4.47 -3.77 0.79
C VAL A 82 -5.09 -3.53 2.16
N GLU A 83 -5.92 -2.50 2.32
CA GLU A 83 -6.69 -2.30 3.56
C GLU A 83 -7.57 -3.52 3.86
N GLY A 84 -8.34 -3.97 2.85
CA GLY A 84 -9.21 -5.15 3.00
C GLY A 84 -8.42 -6.42 3.31
N TYR A 85 -7.28 -6.62 2.63
CA TYR A 85 -6.41 -7.78 2.86
C TYR A 85 -5.78 -7.79 4.26
N LEU A 86 -5.34 -6.63 4.75
CA LEU A 86 -4.78 -6.48 6.09
C LEU A 86 -5.86 -6.68 7.16
N ARG A 87 -7.06 -6.12 6.99
CA ARG A 87 -8.19 -6.31 7.91
C ARG A 87 -8.57 -7.78 8.03
N LYS A 88 -8.69 -8.48 6.89
CA LYS A 88 -8.95 -9.93 6.85
C LYS A 88 -7.83 -10.75 7.51
N SER A 89 -6.60 -10.25 7.48
CA SER A 89 -5.45 -10.92 8.11
C SER A 89 -5.48 -10.81 9.65
N ILE A 90 -6.15 -9.81 10.22
CA ILE A 90 -6.42 -9.72 11.67
C ILE A 90 -7.34 -10.87 12.09
N GLU A 91 -8.43 -11.09 11.34
CA GLU A 91 -9.41 -12.16 11.63
C GLU A 91 -8.78 -13.56 11.59
N GLN A 92 -7.74 -13.74 10.77
CA GLN A 92 -7.04 -15.01 10.60
C GLN A 92 -5.80 -15.16 11.50
N GLY A 93 -5.42 -14.13 12.27
CA GLY A 93 -4.22 -14.13 13.12
C GLY A 93 -2.89 -14.23 12.36
N ARG A 94 -2.87 -14.01 11.04
CA ARG A 94 -1.70 -14.17 10.16
C ARG A 94 -1.12 -12.84 9.66
N LEU A 95 -1.30 -11.77 10.44
CA LEU A 95 -0.91 -10.41 10.08
C LEU A 95 0.53 -10.29 9.58
N LEU A 96 1.49 -10.86 10.30
CA LEU A 96 2.91 -10.73 9.95
C LEU A 96 3.23 -11.37 8.61
N VAL A 97 2.69 -12.56 8.32
CA VAL A 97 2.95 -13.25 7.04
C VAL A 97 2.37 -12.48 5.87
N SER A 98 1.14 -11.96 6.05
CA SER A 98 0.46 -11.15 5.04
C SER A 98 1.19 -9.83 4.76
N THR A 99 1.59 -9.10 5.80
CA THR A 99 2.33 -7.85 5.67
C THR A 99 3.68 -8.09 5.00
N SER A 100 4.45 -9.09 5.46
CA SER A 100 5.76 -9.40 4.85
C SER A 100 5.64 -9.75 3.36
N LYS A 101 4.60 -10.48 2.95
CA LYS A 101 4.38 -10.81 1.54
C LYS A 101 4.09 -9.58 0.69
N LEU A 102 3.31 -8.63 1.21
CA LEU A 102 3.03 -7.35 0.54
C LEU A 102 4.28 -6.50 0.39
N PHE A 103 5.08 -6.36 1.46
CA PHE A 103 6.34 -5.64 1.43
C PHE A 103 7.38 -6.31 0.51
N LEU A 104 7.44 -7.64 0.47
CA LEU A 104 8.30 -8.37 -0.45
C LEU A 104 7.94 -8.09 -1.91
N LEU A 105 6.65 -8.15 -2.26
CA LEU A 105 6.22 -7.86 -3.62
C LEU A 105 6.60 -6.44 -4.03
N LEU A 106 6.40 -5.47 -3.14
CA LEU A 106 6.75 -4.08 -3.42
C LEU A 106 8.26 -3.85 -3.47
N GLY A 107 9.02 -4.54 -2.61
CA GLY A 107 10.48 -4.55 -2.62
C GLY A 107 11.06 -5.14 -3.92
N VAL A 108 10.46 -6.20 -4.46
CA VAL A 108 10.86 -6.77 -5.76
C VAL A 108 10.63 -5.78 -6.89
N VAL A 109 9.51 -5.06 -6.89
CA VAL A 109 9.22 -4.02 -7.90
C VAL A 109 10.25 -2.89 -7.82
N ILE A 110 10.56 -2.40 -6.62
CA ILE A 110 11.57 -1.35 -6.42
C ILE A 110 12.96 -1.86 -6.85
N ALA A 111 13.36 -3.06 -6.45
CA ALA A 111 14.64 -3.65 -6.80
C ALA A 111 14.78 -3.83 -8.32
N ALA A 112 13.73 -4.31 -9.00
CA ALA A 112 13.70 -4.41 -10.45
C ALA A 112 13.86 -3.02 -11.12
N SER A 113 13.19 -1.99 -10.59
CA SER A 113 13.33 -0.61 -11.08
C SER A 113 14.76 -0.09 -10.97
N TYR A 114 15.46 -0.37 -9.87
CA TYR A 114 16.87 0.01 -9.70
C TYR A 114 17.81 -0.76 -10.63
N ILE A 115 17.57 -2.05 -10.86
CA ILE A 115 18.37 -2.84 -11.81
C ILE A 115 18.25 -2.27 -13.22
N ILE A 116 17.04 -1.89 -13.64
CA ILE A 116 16.83 -1.26 -14.96
C ILE A 116 17.57 0.06 -15.06
N HIS A 117 17.54 0.90 -14.02
CA HIS A 117 18.28 2.17 -14.00
C HIS A 117 19.81 1.97 -13.97
N ALA A 118 20.30 0.86 -13.42
CA ALA A 118 21.73 0.57 -13.33
C ALA A 118 22.32 -0.03 -14.63
N LEU A 119 21.47 -0.48 -15.56
CA LEU A 119 21.84 -1.11 -16.82
C LEU A 119 21.98 -0.06 -17.94
#